data_AF-A0A2E7BHN4-F1
#
_entry.id   AF-A0A2E7BHN4-F1
#
_cell.length_a   1.000
_cell.length_b   1.000
_cell.length_c   1.000
_cell.angle_alpha   90.00
_cell.angle_beta   90.00
_cell.angle_gamma   90.00
#
_symmetry.space_group_name_H-M   'P 1'
#
loop_
_entity.id
_entity.type
_entity.pdbx_description
1 polymer ?
#
loop_
_entity_poly.entity_id
_entity_poly.type
_entity_poly.pdbx_seq_one_letter_code
_entity_poly.pdbx_strand_id
1 'polypeptide(L)'
;MADENQTEATPSTKAITIQGVEFEVSQPYAEGHTCTEAEAKALNQTRAENIRNNMAKTVKEANAEAGKDDEGNQKPLAKAKLNELAKSVAEYDAEYEFTLASVGGGRASRDPIEIEANRIARASITASLKADGRTLKSVTHDADGNEIDGAKERLAEAIAKVAAKPQVIEAARKAVKEREQLASADLSGLDI
;
A
#
# COMPACT_ATOMS: atom_id res chain seq x y z
N MET A 1 45.52 -26.38 6.11
CA MET A 1 44.14 -26.15 6.60
C MET A 1 43.71 -24.85 5.92
N ALA A 2 43.09 -24.84 4.72
CA ALA A 2 41.74 -25.33 4.37
C ALA A 2 40.73 -24.92 5.45
N ASP A 3 39.61 -24.26 5.18
CA ASP A 3 38.95 -23.70 4.00
C ASP A 3 37.68 -23.07 4.60
N GLU A 4 37.42 -21.77 4.40
CA GLU A 4 36.07 -21.20 4.61
C GLU A 4 35.76 -20.20 3.49
N ASN A 5 35.62 -20.75 2.29
CA ASN A 5 34.49 -20.52 1.38
C ASN A 5 33.61 -19.27 1.66
N GLN A 6 34.02 -18.11 1.10
CA GLN A 6 33.08 -17.02 0.83
C GLN A 6 32.15 -17.47 -0.31
N THR A 7 30.99 -18.00 0.04
CA THR A 7 29.87 -18.11 -0.90
C THR A 7 29.44 -16.70 -1.29
N GLU A 8 29.96 -16.20 -2.42
CA GLU A 8 29.37 -15.08 -3.14
C GLU A 8 27.97 -15.51 -3.60
N ALA A 9 26.97 -15.20 -2.79
CA ALA A 9 25.58 -15.30 -3.21
C ALA A 9 25.35 -14.26 -4.30
N THR A 10 25.09 -14.71 -5.53
CA THR A 10 24.74 -13.84 -6.65
C THR A 10 23.58 -12.92 -6.22
N PRO A 11 23.72 -11.58 -6.26
CA PRO A 11 22.66 -10.68 -5.84
C PRO A 11 21.46 -10.88 -6.77
N SER A 12 20.30 -11.23 -6.19
CA SER A 12 19.04 -11.35 -6.93
C SER A 12 18.78 -10.06 -7.70
N THR A 13 18.40 -10.10 -8.98
CA THR A 13 18.06 -8.90 -9.75
C THR A 13 16.55 -8.76 -9.89
N LYS A 14 16.07 -7.52 -9.96
CA LYS A 14 14.68 -7.19 -10.26
C LYS A 14 14.64 -6.27 -11.47
N ALA A 15 13.81 -6.62 -12.46
CA ALA A 15 13.54 -5.74 -13.58
C ALA A 15 12.78 -4.48 -13.12
N ILE A 16 13.25 -3.32 -13.56
CA ILE A 16 12.58 -2.03 -13.40
C ILE A 16 12.44 -1.35 -14.76
N THR A 17 11.38 -0.58 -14.95
CA THR A 17 11.17 0.19 -16.17
C THR A 17 11.57 1.64 -15.95
N ILE A 18 12.52 2.14 -16.74
CA ILE A 18 12.92 3.55 -16.75
C ILE A 18 12.59 4.12 -18.13
N GLN A 19 11.67 5.09 -18.18
CA GLN A 19 11.21 5.73 -19.43
C GLN A 19 10.78 4.74 -20.53
N GLY A 20 10.11 3.65 -20.14
CA GLY A 20 9.60 2.63 -21.08
C GLY A 20 10.62 1.57 -21.51
N VAL A 21 11.84 1.60 -20.97
CA VAL A 21 12.86 0.58 -21.20
C VAL A 21 13.12 -0.21 -19.92
N GLU A 22 13.22 -1.53 -20.03
CA GLU A 22 13.47 -2.42 -18.89
C GLU A 22 14.97 -2.55 -18.60
N PHE A 23 15.33 -2.48 -17.32
CA PHE A 23 16.68 -2.67 -16.80
C PHE A 23 16.64 -3.62 -15.61
N GLU A 24 17.65 -4.48 -15.48
CA GLU A 24 17.83 -5.29 -14.29
C GLU A 24 18.64 -4.54 -13.22
N VAL A 25 18.14 -4.53 -11.98
CA VAL A 25 18.81 -3.90 -10.84
C VAL A 25 18.97 -4.89 -9.70
N SER A 26 20.16 -4.95 -9.12
CA SER A 26 20.49 -5.81 -7.98
C SER A 26 19.61 -5.52 -6.75
N GLN A 27 19.26 -6.58 -6.03
CA GLN A 27 18.56 -6.62 -4.75
C GLN A 27 19.51 -7.20 -3.70
N PRO A 28 20.40 -6.38 -3.12
CA PRO A 28 21.44 -6.85 -2.20
C PRO A 28 20.91 -7.23 -0.81
N TYR A 29 19.71 -6.77 -0.45
CA TYR A 29 19.12 -7.03 0.86
C TYR A 29 18.37 -8.36 0.90
N ALA A 30 18.72 -9.18 1.89
CA ALA A 30 18.04 -10.43 2.21
C ALA A 30 17.98 -10.58 3.75
N GLU A 31 17.23 -11.57 4.23
CA GLU A 31 17.23 -11.90 5.65
C GLU A 31 18.66 -12.16 6.16
N GLY A 32 19.00 -11.61 7.33
CA GLY A 32 20.35 -11.69 7.89
C GLY A 32 21.36 -10.69 7.30
N HIS A 33 20.98 -9.88 6.32
CA HIS A 33 21.88 -8.85 5.77
C HIS A 33 22.25 -7.79 6.81
N THR A 34 23.54 -7.51 6.96
CA THR A 34 24.03 -6.45 7.84
C THR A 34 24.01 -5.12 7.11
N CYS A 35 23.09 -4.23 7.50
CA CYS A 35 22.97 -2.90 6.89
C CYS A 35 24.19 -2.02 7.22
N THR A 36 24.61 -1.22 6.24
CA THR A 36 25.47 -0.07 6.48
C THR A 36 24.73 1.03 7.24
N GLU A 37 25.46 2.02 7.77
CA GLU A 37 24.87 3.15 8.49
C GLU A 37 23.87 3.94 7.62
N ALA A 38 24.20 4.15 6.34
CA ALA A 38 23.33 4.89 5.42
C ALA A 38 22.03 4.14 5.14
N GLU A 39 22.10 2.83 4.97
CA GLU A 39 20.95 1.97 4.72
C GLU A 39 20.06 1.87 5.96
N ALA A 40 20.66 1.71 7.14
CA ALA A 40 19.94 1.75 8.41
C ALA A 40 19.22 3.09 8.60
N LYS A 41 19.84 4.22 8.24
CA LYS A 41 19.18 5.54 8.26
C LYS A 41 17.97 5.59 7.33
N ALA A 42 18.08 5.06 6.12
CA ALA A 42 16.96 5.02 5.17
C ALA A 42 15.80 4.14 5.67
N LEU A 43 16.10 2.99 6.26
CA LEU A 43 15.10 2.10 6.85
C LEU A 43 14.41 2.75 8.06
N ASN A 44 15.19 3.36 8.97
CA ASN A 44 14.66 4.05 10.14
C ASN A 44 13.79 5.26 9.75
N GLN A 45 14.15 5.98 8.68
CA GLN A 45 13.30 7.04 8.14
C GLN A 45 11.96 6.47 7.65
N THR A 46 12.00 5.41 6.85
CA THR A 46 10.78 4.75 6.35
C THR A 46 9.89 4.28 7.50
N ARG A 47 10.49 3.69 8.54
CA ARG A 47 9.79 3.27 9.76
C ARG A 47 9.10 4.45 10.45
N ALA A 48 9.81 5.55 10.65
CA ALA A 48 9.26 6.76 11.28
C ALA A 48 8.12 7.37 10.45
N GLU A 49 8.24 7.39 9.12
CA GLU A 49 7.19 7.86 8.22
C GLU A 49 5.94 6.99 8.32
N ASN A 50 6.11 5.67 8.37
CA ASN A 50 4.99 4.74 8.52
C ASN A 50 4.26 4.92 9.85
N ILE A 51 4.98 5.00 10.97
CA ILE A 51 4.38 5.25 12.29
C ILE A 51 3.65 6.59 12.29
N ARG A 52 4.26 7.64 11.76
CA ARG A 52 3.63 8.96 11.62
C ARG A 52 2.31 8.86 10.85
N ASN A 53 2.32 8.20 9.69
CA ASN A 53 1.15 8.10 8.83
C ASN A 53 0.00 7.33 9.51
N ASN A 54 0.33 6.25 10.23
CA ASN A 54 -0.66 5.45 10.94
C ASN A 54 -1.25 6.20 12.14
N MET A 55 -0.44 6.98 12.86
CA MET A 55 -0.88 7.75 14.04
C MET A 55 -1.50 9.12 13.69
N ALA A 56 -1.34 9.60 12.46
CA ALA A 56 -1.79 10.93 12.04
C ALA A 56 -3.29 11.16 12.25
N LYS A 57 -4.12 10.14 12.03
CA LYS A 57 -5.58 10.24 12.25
C LYS A 57 -5.89 10.47 13.73
N THR A 58 -5.28 9.70 14.63
CA THR A 58 -5.45 9.82 16.09
C THR A 58 -5.07 11.23 16.57
N VAL A 59 -3.94 11.77 16.10
CA VAL A 59 -3.51 13.12 16.45
C VAL A 59 -4.45 14.18 15.87
N LYS A 60 -4.95 13.98 14.65
CA LYS A 60 -5.92 14.89 14.03
C LYS A 60 -7.22 14.95 14.82
N GLU A 61 -7.72 13.80 15.30
CA GLU A 61 -8.94 13.74 16.13
C GLU A 61 -8.73 14.45 17.47
N ALA A 62 -7.59 14.25 18.14
CA ALA A 62 -7.26 14.97 19.37
C ALA A 62 -7.20 16.49 19.16
N ASN A 63 -6.63 16.95 18.03
CA ASN A 63 -6.61 18.36 17.68
C ASN A 63 -8.02 18.91 17.39
N ALA A 64 -8.86 18.14 16.70
CA ALA A 64 -10.26 18.54 16.46
C ALA A 64 -11.04 18.71 17.77
N GLU A 65 -10.82 17.81 18.75
CA GLU A 65 -11.44 17.89 20.09
C GLU A 65 -10.96 19.12 20.88
N ALA A 66 -9.67 19.45 20.81
CA ALA A 66 -9.14 20.67 21.44
C ALA A 66 -9.69 21.96 20.79
N GLY A 67 -10.14 21.88 19.55
CA GLY A 67 -10.75 22.98 18.81
C GLY A 67 -9.78 24.07 18.41
N LYS A 68 -10.34 25.19 17.97
CA LYS A 68 -9.59 26.38 17.55
C LYS A 68 -9.75 27.52 18.56
N ASP A 69 -8.78 28.43 18.58
CA ASP A 69 -8.88 29.70 19.31
C ASP A 69 -9.75 30.70 18.55
N ASP A 70 -9.97 31.86 19.16
CA ASP A 70 -10.85 32.91 18.63
C ASP A 70 -10.29 33.50 17.31
N GLU A 71 -9.02 33.27 17.02
CA GLU A 71 -8.31 33.66 15.80
C GLU A 71 -8.33 32.55 14.73
N GLY A 72 -8.93 31.40 15.03
CA GLY A 72 -9.05 30.26 14.13
C GLY A 72 -7.81 29.35 14.04
N ASN A 73 -6.81 29.58 14.90
CA ASN A 73 -5.62 28.73 15.03
C ASN A 73 -5.93 27.50 15.88
N GLN A 74 -5.18 26.42 15.65
CA GLN A 74 -5.32 25.18 16.41
C GLN A 74 -4.93 25.43 17.88
N LYS A 75 -5.84 25.14 18.82
CA LYS A 75 -5.51 25.23 20.26
C LYS A 75 -4.44 24.19 20.61
N PRO A 76 -3.51 24.54 21.52
CA PRO A 76 -2.56 23.57 22.03
C PRO A 76 -3.28 22.46 22.79
N LEU A 77 -2.83 21.23 22.58
CA LEU A 77 -3.34 20.08 23.33
C LEU A 77 -2.98 20.22 24.82
N ALA A 78 -3.92 19.87 25.68
CA ALA A 78 -3.67 19.79 27.12
C ALA A 78 -2.54 18.78 27.41
N LYS A 79 -1.72 19.07 28.43
CA LYS A 79 -0.57 18.22 28.79
C LYS A 79 -0.95 16.76 29.05
N ALA A 80 -2.11 16.52 29.69
CA ALA A 80 -2.63 15.16 29.90
C ALA A 80 -2.86 14.44 28.56
N LYS A 81 -3.46 15.12 27.58
CA LYS A 81 -3.71 14.56 26.25
C LYS A 81 -2.43 14.31 25.46
N LEU A 82 -1.45 15.20 25.57
CA LEU A 82 -0.13 14.99 24.98
C LEU A 82 0.56 13.73 25.54
N ASN A 83 0.46 13.50 26.86
CA ASN A 83 1.02 12.30 27.49
C ASN A 83 0.30 11.03 27.03
N GLU A 84 -1.04 11.06 26.90
CA GLU A 84 -1.81 9.94 26.34
C GLU A 84 -1.38 9.61 24.91
N LEU A 85 -1.26 10.63 24.05
CA LEU A 85 -0.81 10.45 22.67
C LEU A 85 0.62 9.92 22.61
N ALA A 86 1.53 10.47 23.42
CA ALA A 86 2.91 10.01 23.48
C ALA A 86 3.00 8.53 23.91
N LYS A 87 2.17 8.12 24.88
CA LYS A 87 2.07 6.73 25.31
C LYS A 87 1.55 5.83 24.18
N SER A 88 0.48 6.24 23.51
CA SER A 88 -0.09 5.48 22.39
C SER A 88 0.89 5.35 21.22
N VAL A 89 1.64 6.40 20.91
CA VAL A 89 2.70 6.35 19.89
C VAL A 89 3.82 5.42 20.33
N ALA A 90 4.26 5.46 21.59
CA ALA A 90 5.30 4.59 22.11
C ALA A 90 4.89 3.10 22.14
N GLU A 91 3.63 2.80 22.48
CA GLU A 91 3.08 1.44 22.41
C GLU A 91 3.06 0.95 20.96
N TYR A 92 2.57 1.75 20.03
CA TYR A 92 2.57 1.41 18.61
C TYR A 92 3.99 1.24 18.04
N ASP A 93 4.92 2.11 18.45
CA ASP A 93 6.33 2.05 18.08
C ASP A 93 6.97 0.75 18.57
N ALA A 94 6.72 0.34 19.82
CA ALA A 94 7.30 -0.87 20.41
C ALA A 94 6.83 -2.15 19.68
N GLU A 95 5.60 -2.16 19.18
CA GLU A 95 5.02 -3.29 18.45
C GLU A 95 5.22 -3.20 16.92
N TYR A 96 5.82 -2.12 16.42
CA TYR A 96 5.91 -1.88 14.99
C TYR A 96 6.89 -2.84 14.29
N GLU A 97 6.35 -3.58 13.32
CA GLU A 97 7.12 -4.42 12.41
C GLU A 97 6.87 -4.01 10.94
N PHE A 98 7.92 -4.14 10.13
CA PHE A 98 7.78 -4.02 8.68
C PHE A 98 7.00 -5.24 8.15
N THR A 99 5.75 -5.01 7.78
CA THR A 99 4.96 -6.00 7.03
C THR A 99 5.14 -5.79 5.54
N LEU A 100 4.99 -6.83 4.72
CA LEU A 100 5.02 -6.70 3.24
C LEU A 100 4.03 -5.64 2.73
N ALA A 101 2.89 -5.48 3.41
CA ALA A 101 1.92 -4.42 3.14
C ALA A 101 2.47 -3.00 3.42
N SER A 102 3.35 -2.86 4.42
CA SER A 102 3.94 -1.58 4.83
C SER A 102 5.15 -1.12 3.99
N VAL A 103 5.80 -2.05 3.26
CA VAL A 103 6.99 -1.77 2.43
C VAL A 103 6.73 -1.88 0.93
N GLY A 104 5.64 -2.56 0.52
CA GLY A 104 5.32 -2.84 -0.88
C GLY A 104 3.94 -2.35 -1.34
N GLY A 105 3.18 -1.66 -0.49
CA GLY A 105 1.95 -0.98 -0.88
C GLY A 105 2.24 0.27 -1.70
N GLY A 106 2.68 0.09 -2.95
CA GLY A 106 2.83 1.19 -3.91
C GLY A 106 1.62 2.11 -3.81
N ARG A 107 1.88 3.42 -3.71
CA ARG A 107 0.87 4.47 -3.68
C ARG A 107 -0.22 4.08 -4.67
N ALA A 108 -1.47 3.90 -4.19
CA ALA A 108 -2.59 3.56 -5.06
C ALA A 108 -2.53 4.47 -6.27
N SER A 109 -2.49 3.87 -7.48
CA SER A 109 -2.29 4.65 -8.70
C SER A 109 -3.28 5.81 -8.73
N ARG A 110 -2.77 7.01 -9.05
CA ARG A 110 -3.59 8.22 -9.16
C ARG A 110 -4.28 8.32 -10.51
N ASP A 111 -3.98 7.41 -11.45
CA ASP A 111 -4.63 7.37 -12.75
C ASP A 111 -6.06 6.80 -12.59
N PRO A 112 -7.12 7.59 -12.90
CA PRO A 112 -8.50 7.13 -12.81
C PRO A 112 -8.78 5.89 -13.68
N ILE A 113 -8.09 5.75 -14.82
CA ILE A 113 -8.25 4.60 -15.71
C ILE A 113 -7.61 3.36 -15.09
N GLU A 114 -6.43 3.50 -14.48
CA GLU A 114 -5.76 2.37 -13.83
C GLU A 114 -6.52 1.88 -12.59
N ILE A 115 -7.07 2.79 -11.79
CA ILE A 115 -7.96 2.45 -10.66
C ILE A 115 -9.16 1.66 -11.17
N GLU A 116 -9.80 2.15 -12.24
CA GLU A 116 -10.99 1.55 -12.81
C GLU A 116 -10.69 0.17 -13.44
N ALA A 117 -9.57 0.03 -14.14
CA ALA A 117 -9.10 -1.24 -14.70
C ALA A 117 -8.85 -2.28 -13.59
N ASN A 118 -8.21 -1.87 -12.49
CA ASN A 118 -8.02 -2.73 -11.30
C ASN A 118 -9.35 -3.14 -10.66
N ARG A 119 -10.33 -2.22 -10.60
CA ARG A 119 -11.67 -2.50 -10.08
C ARG A 119 -12.39 -3.54 -10.95
N ILE A 120 -12.38 -3.35 -12.27
CA ILE A 120 -12.99 -4.27 -13.24
C ILE A 120 -12.30 -5.63 -13.16
N ALA A 121 -10.97 -5.67 -13.14
CA ALA A 121 -10.20 -6.91 -13.04
C ALA A 121 -10.54 -7.72 -11.77
N ARG A 122 -10.59 -7.06 -10.60
CA ARG A 122 -11.01 -7.69 -9.34
C ARG A 122 -12.43 -8.24 -9.42
N ALA A 123 -13.36 -7.50 -9.99
CA ALA A 123 -14.73 -7.94 -10.16
C ALA A 123 -14.82 -9.18 -11.08
N SER A 124 -14.09 -9.18 -12.20
CA SER A 124 -14.04 -10.32 -13.12
C SER A 124 -13.44 -11.57 -12.47
N ILE A 125 -12.34 -11.44 -11.72
CA ILE A 125 -11.72 -12.55 -10.99
C ILE A 125 -12.70 -13.10 -9.95
N THR A 126 -13.34 -12.23 -9.18
CA THR A 126 -14.32 -12.64 -8.16
C THR A 126 -15.52 -13.35 -8.79
N ALA A 127 -16.02 -12.85 -9.93
CA ALA A 127 -17.10 -13.49 -10.66
C ALA A 127 -16.70 -14.88 -11.19
N SER A 128 -15.49 -15.02 -11.72
CA SER A 128 -14.95 -16.31 -12.17
C SER A 128 -14.80 -17.29 -11.01
N LEU A 129 -14.25 -16.87 -9.88
CA LEU A 129 -14.12 -17.72 -8.69
C LEU A 129 -15.50 -18.20 -8.21
N LYS A 130 -16.49 -17.29 -8.19
CA LYS A 130 -17.85 -17.65 -7.82
C LYS A 130 -18.49 -18.65 -8.79
N ALA A 131 -18.24 -18.52 -10.09
CA ALA A 131 -18.70 -19.48 -11.09
C ALA A 131 -18.10 -20.88 -10.87
N ASP A 132 -16.86 -20.94 -10.38
CA ASP A 132 -16.18 -22.18 -9.99
C ASP A 132 -16.59 -22.69 -8.59
N GLY A 133 -17.57 -22.07 -7.93
CA GLY A 133 -17.97 -22.42 -6.56
C GLY A 133 -16.94 -22.06 -5.48
N ARG A 134 -15.96 -21.21 -5.80
CA ARG A 134 -14.90 -20.76 -4.91
C ARG A 134 -15.14 -19.33 -4.43
N THR A 135 -14.46 -18.96 -3.34
CA THR A 135 -14.47 -17.60 -2.79
C THR A 135 -13.07 -16.99 -2.86
N LEU A 136 -12.98 -15.67 -2.70
CA LEU A 136 -11.67 -15.01 -2.60
C LEU A 136 -10.88 -15.52 -1.38
N LYS A 137 -11.59 -15.85 -0.30
CA LYS A 137 -10.97 -16.41 0.91
C LYS A 137 -10.36 -17.78 0.63
N SER A 138 -11.06 -18.66 -0.12
CA SER A 138 -10.56 -20.01 -0.43
C SER A 138 -9.32 -20.04 -1.35
N VAL A 139 -8.93 -18.91 -1.94
CA VAL A 139 -7.68 -18.80 -2.73
C VAL A 139 -6.59 -18.00 -2.03
N THR A 140 -6.88 -17.43 -0.87
CA THR A 140 -5.94 -16.64 -0.06
C THR A 140 -5.66 -17.26 1.30
N HIS A 141 -6.55 -18.14 1.79
CA HIS A 141 -6.45 -18.79 3.08
C HIS A 141 -6.72 -20.29 2.95
N ASP A 142 -6.11 -21.08 3.82
CA ASP A 142 -6.32 -22.52 3.93
C ASP A 142 -7.65 -22.86 4.62
N ALA A 143 -7.92 -24.16 4.81
CA ALA A 143 -9.14 -24.64 5.45
C ALA A 143 -9.25 -24.21 6.93
N ASP A 144 -8.12 -23.99 7.59
CA ASP A 144 -8.01 -23.58 8.99
C ASP A 144 -8.11 -22.04 9.15
N GLY A 145 -8.10 -21.31 8.03
CA GLY A 145 -8.24 -19.87 7.97
C GLY A 145 -6.92 -19.10 8.04
N ASN A 146 -5.77 -19.78 7.95
CA ASN A 146 -4.47 -19.13 7.86
C ASN A 146 -4.20 -18.68 6.43
N GLU A 147 -3.51 -17.56 6.28
CA GLU A 147 -3.09 -17.06 4.97
C GLU A 147 -2.12 -18.04 4.31
N ILE A 148 -2.37 -18.35 3.04
CA ILE A 148 -1.48 -19.19 2.24
C ILE A 148 -0.31 -18.32 1.80
N ASP A 149 0.90 -18.81 2.03
CA ASP A 149 2.12 -18.10 1.65
C ASP A 149 2.12 -17.70 0.15
N GLY A 150 2.48 -16.45 -0.13
CA GLY A 150 2.48 -15.87 -1.46
C GLY A 150 1.10 -15.75 -2.14
N ALA A 151 -0.02 -16.03 -1.47
CA ALA A 151 -1.33 -16.05 -2.12
C ALA A 151 -1.86 -14.64 -2.43
N LYS A 152 -1.55 -13.65 -1.60
CA LYS A 152 -1.92 -12.25 -1.87
C LYS A 152 -1.13 -11.68 -3.03
N GLU A 153 0.14 -12.02 -3.15
CA GLU A 153 1.04 -11.64 -4.25
C GLU A 153 0.54 -12.26 -5.55
N ARG A 154 0.23 -13.55 -5.56
CA ARG A 154 -0.38 -14.24 -6.72
C ARG A 154 -1.71 -13.62 -7.13
N LEU A 155 -2.55 -13.25 -6.16
CA LEU A 155 -3.81 -12.57 -6.43
C LEU A 155 -3.57 -11.17 -7.02
N ALA A 156 -2.62 -10.40 -6.46
CA ALA A 156 -2.26 -9.08 -6.96
C ALA A 156 -1.70 -9.15 -8.38
N GLU A 157 -0.82 -10.09 -8.68
CA GLU A 157 -0.32 -10.35 -10.02
C GLU A 157 -1.44 -10.76 -10.98
N ALA A 158 -2.36 -11.62 -10.56
CA ALA A 158 -3.51 -12.01 -11.37
C ALA A 158 -4.39 -10.80 -11.71
N ILE A 159 -4.63 -9.93 -10.73
CA ILE A 159 -5.35 -8.67 -10.92
C ILE A 159 -4.61 -7.78 -11.92
N ALA A 160 -3.31 -7.57 -11.75
CA ALA A 160 -2.51 -6.75 -12.66
C ALA A 160 -2.52 -7.29 -14.10
N LYS A 161 -2.36 -8.60 -14.27
CA LYS A 161 -2.44 -9.29 -15.57
C LYS A 161 -3.79 -9.13 -16.24
N VAL A 162 -4.89 -9.20 -15.48
CA VAL A 162 -6.24 -8.98 -16.03
C VAL A 162 -6.48 -7.51 -16.33
N ALA A 163 -6.04 -6.59 -15.46
CA ALA A 163 -6.19 -5.15 -15.64
C ALA A 163 -5.44 -4.63 -16.88
N ALA A 164 -4.29 -5.22 -17.21
CA ALA A 164 -3.51 -4.87 -18.39
C ALA A 164 -4.12 -5.35 -19.72
N LYS A 165 -5.19 -6.16 -19.70
CA LYS A 165 -5.81 -6.65 -20.94
C LYS A 165 -6.46 -5.49 -21.71
N PRO A 166 -6.28 -5.39 -23.03
CA PRO A 166 -6.83 -4.29 -23.84
C PRO A 166 -8.33 -4.05 -23.64
N GLN A 167 -9.11 -5.13 -23.55
CA GLN A 167 -10.56 -5.06 -23.33
C GLN A 167 -10.93 -4.45 -21.97
N VAL A 168 -10.13 -4.71 -20.93
CA VAL A 168 -10.34 -4.16 -19.59
C VAL A 168 -9.95 -2.68 -19.55
N ILE A 169 -8.86 -2.31 -20.20
CA ILE A 169 -8.44 -0.90 -20.34
C ILE A 169 -9.50 -0.09 -21.11
N GLU A 170 -10.05 -0.64 -22.19
CA GLU A 170 -11.11 0.01 -22.97
C GLU A 170 -12.38 0.19 -22.15
N ALA A 171 -12.82 -0.85 -21.43
CA ALA A 171 -13.95 -0.78 -20.52
C ALA A 171 -13.73 0.25 -19.40
N ALA A 172 -12.52 0.31 -18.85
CA ALA A 172 -12.14 1.28 -17.82
C ALA A 172 -12.22 2.71 -18.34
N ARG A 173 -11.67 2.99 -19.54
CA ARG A 173 -11.77 4.31 -20.18
C ARG A 173 -13.22 4.74 -20.40
N LYS A 174 -14.06 3.82 -20.87
CA LYS A 174 -15.49 4.08 -21.07
C LYS A 174 -16.19 4.44 -19.76
N ALA A 175 -15.97 3.65 -18.71
CA ALA A 175 -16.58 3.87 -17.39
C ALA A 175 -16.12 5.19 -16.74
N VAL A 176 -14.84 5.54 -16.84
CA VAL A 176 -14.33 6.83 -16.36
C VAL A 176 -14.98 7.99 -17.09
N LYS A 177 -15.04 7.92 -18.42
CA LYS A 177 -15.67 8.95 -19.26
C LYS A 177 -17.16 9.13 -18.95
N GLU A 178 -17.90 8.04 -18.81
CA GLU A 178 -19.32 8.09 -18.44
C GLU A 178 -19.52 8.73 -17.06
N ARG A 179 -18.66 8.41 -16.09
CA ARG A 179 -18.71 9.01 -14.75
C ARG A 179 -18.38 10.51 -14.78
N GLU A 180 -17.41 10.94 -15.57
CA GLU A 180 -17.09 12.36 -15.76
C GLU A 180 -18.24 13.12 -16.41
N GLN A 181 -18.90 12.52 -17.40
CA GLN A 181 -20.08 13.10 -18.05
C GLN A 181 -21.25 13.24 -17.08
N LEU A 182 -21.54 12.21 -16.29
CA LEU A 182 -22.59 12.25 -15.26
C LEU A 182 -22.27 13.28 -14.18
N ALA A 183 -21.02 13.34 -13.70
CA ALA A 183 -20.60 14.33 -12.71
C ALA A 183 -20.76 15.76 -13.25
N SER A 184 -20.42 16.00 -14.52
CA SER A 184 -20.61 17.31 -15.15
C SER A 184 -22.08 17.71 -15.33
N ALA A 185 -22.96 16.72 -15.56
CA ALA A 185 -24.40 16.95 -15.68
C ALA A 185 -25.04 17.24 -14.31
N ASP A 186 -24.69 16.48 -13.28
CA ASP A 186 -25.30 16.58 -11.95
C ASP A 186 -24.80 17.79 -11.14
N LEU A 187 -23.55 18.20 -11.31
CA LEU A 187 -22.98 19.37 -10.63
C LEU A 187 -23.48 20.70 -11.23
N SER A 188 -23.98 20.70 -12.47
CA SER A 188 -24.49 21.92 -13.12
C SER A 188 -25.74 22.53 -12.45
N GLY A 189 -26.37 21.79 -11.52
CA GLY A 189 -27.54 22.23 -10.74
C GLY A 189 -27.29 22.40 -9.24
N LEU A 190 -26.05 22.23 -8.77
CA LEU A 190 -25.66 22.40 -7.37
C LEU A 190 -24.77 23.63 -7.27
N ASP A 191 -25.15 24.61 -6.44
CA ASP A 191 -24.41 25.87 -6.25
C ASP A 191 -23.20 25.63 -5.30
N ILE A 192 -22.22 24.86 -5.81
CA ILE A 192 -20.93 24.50 -5.18
C ILE A 192 -19.81 24.49 -6.22
#